data_AF-A0A7C8M2H1-F1
#
_entry.id   AF-A0A7C8M2H1-F1
#
_cell.length_a   1.000
_cell.length_b   1.000
_cell.length_c   1.000
_cell.angle_alpha   90.00
_cell.angle_beta   90.00
_cell.angle_gamma   90.00
#
_symmetry.space_group_name_H-M   'P 1'
#
loop_
_entity.id
_entity.type
_entity.pdbx_description
1 polymer ?
#
loop_
_entity_poly.entity_id
_entity_poly.type
_entity_poly.pdbx_seq_one_letter_code
_entity_poly.pdbx_strand_id
1 'polypeptide(L)'
;MPLSSTLDRKIRAAAESSDDEEYYEVTDRSSPSVLDTGDGAEILSSENGDTSEDGEEEDVYEQQMSKVSFGELAKAQAALSDGQSTSRKRKRGDGASAPQEDKLQALRARLQELKAQNLAQGVKPNKKAKPSEKPKSTRKAEEDGDDDLEGESSDPDRPTHARTSKHAPAVQSSKRAVSRKRKALEVKKPVLRDPRFDNVSGPRPDENVIKKRYGFIDDYRVSEIADLRAAVKKSKNEIEKERLKKKLLSMESQQKARESKEKQQEIKHEHKKQEKELIKDGKKPFFLKKSEQKKLALIDRFQNMKAKDRDRAIERRRKKTASKDRRNIPVDRRAG
;
A
#
# COMPACT_ATOMS: atom_id res chain seq x y z
N MET A 1 58.12 -26.81 25.59
CA MET A 1 57.45 -27.05 26.89
C MET A 1 57.05 -25.68 27.41
N PRO A 2 55.77 -25.29 27.58
CA PRO A 2 54.60 -26.10 27.96
C PRO A 2 53.33 -25.85 27.10
N LEU A 3 52.82 -26.91 26.45
CA LEU A 3 51.50 -26.96 25.82
C LEU A 3 50.84 -28.27 26.29
N SER A 4 50.30 -28.31 27.51
CA SER A 4 49.62 -29.54 27.98
C SER A 4 48.59 -29.36 29.10
N SER A 5 48.32 -28.17 29.61
CA SER A 5 47.44 -28.02 30.79
C SER A 5 46.00 -27.58 30.51
N THR A 6 45.56 -27.46 29.26
CA THR A 6 44.20 -27.00 28.92
C THR A 6 43.29 -28.02 28.24
N LEU A 7 43.66 -29.31 28.24
CA LEU A 7 42.87 -30.37 27.59
C LEU A 7 42.08 -31.29 28.54
N ASP A 8 42.12 -31.06 29.86
CA ASP A 8 41.35 -31.85 30.84
C ASP A 8 40.08 -31.14 31.35
N ARG A 9 39.25 -30.63 30.44
CA ARG A 9 37.85 -30.31 30.79
C ARG A 9 36.99 -31.53 30.51
N LYS A 10 36.76 -32.32 31.55
CA LYS A 10 35.76 -33.40 31.56
C LYS A 10 34.37 -32.82 31.25
N ILE A 11 33.89 -33.03 30.03
CA ILE A 11 32.49 -32.80 29.66
C ILE A 11 31.68 -33.88 30.37
N ARG A 12 30.94 -33.52 31.43
CA ARG A 12 29.88 -34.38 31.95
C ARG A 12 28.71 -34.33 30.97
N ALA A 13 28.28 -35.49 30.48
CA ALA A 13 27.01 -35.61 29.79
C ALA A 13 25.89 -35.21 30.76
N ALA A 14 25.06 -34.26 30.36
CA ALA A 14 23.85 -33.94 31.08
C ALA A 14 22.92 -35.14 31.02
N ALA A 15 22.50 -35.61 32.19
CA ALA A 15 21.58 -36.72 32.34
C ALA A 15 20.24 -36.41 31.68
N GLU A 16 19.65 -37.46 31.12
CA GLU A 16 18.33 -37.58 30.53
C GLU A 16 17.29 -36.76 31.31
N SER A 17 16.77 -35.71 30.67
CA SER A 17 15.47 -35.14 31.04
C SER A 17 14.44 -35.84 30.20
N SER A 18 13.64 -36.69 30.85
CA SER A 18 12.39 -37.24 30.34
C SER A 18 11.55 -36.10 29.78
N ASP A 19 11.38 -36.08 28.46
CA ASP A 19 10.43 -35.21 27.77
C ASP A 19 9.16 -36.04 27.60
N ASP A 20 8.19 -35.82 28.49
CA ASP A 20 6.84 -36.36 28.37
C ASP A 20 6.25 -35.84 27.05
N GLU A 21 6.00 -36.74 26.10
CA GLU A 21 5.27 -36.43 24.87
C GLU A 21 3.81 -36.06 25.19
N GLU A 22 3.57 -34.77 25.46
CA GLU A 22 2.22 -34.21 25.51
C GLU A 22 1.72 -33.99 24.07
N TYR A 23 0.95 -34.96 23.61
CA TYR A 23 0.28 -35.01 22.30
C TYR A 23 -0.68 -33.82 22.15
N TYR A 24 -0.22 -32.72 21.53
CA TYR A 24 -1.07 -31.58 21.20
C TYR A 24 -1.99 -31.93 20.02
N GLU A 25 -3.25 -32.24 20.32
CA GLU A 25 -4.32 -32.25 19.32
C GLU A 25 -4.49 -30.84 18.74
N VAL A 26 -4.03 -30.68 17.49
CA VAL A 26 -4.28 -29.49 16.69
C VAL A 26 -5.76 -29.47 16.32
N THR A 27 -6.56 -28.82 17.16
CA THR A 27 -7.93 -28.45 16.81
C THR A 27 -7.89 -27.42 15.67
N ASP A 28 -8.59 -27.74 14.58
CA ASP A 28 -8.77 -26.90 13.39
C ASP A 28 -9.43 -25.56 13.72
N ARG A 29 -8.63 -24.60 14.21
CA ARG A 29 -9.00 -23.19 14.25
C ARG A 29 -8.68 -22.57 12.90
N SER A 30 -9.60 -22.80 11.96
CA SER A 30 -9.72 -22.10 10.68
C SER A 30 -9.62 -20.58 10.89
N SER A 31 -8.44 -20.04 10.62
CA SER A 31 -8.24 -18.61 10.40
C SER A 31 -8.51 -18.34 8.92
N PRO A 32 -9.44 -17.46 8.55
CA PRO A 32 -9.74 -17.16 7.16
C PRO A 32 -8.56 -16.37 6.53
N SER A 33 -7.66 -17.10 5.87
CA SER A 33 -6.65 -16.51 5.02
C SER A 33 -7.30 -15.97 3.74
N VAL A 34 -7.31 -14.64 3.61
CA VAL A 34 -7.75 -13.94 2.40
C VAL A 34 -6.67 -14.10 1.33
N LEU A 35 -6.73 -15.21 0.59
CA LEU A 35 -6.01 -15.39 -0.66
C LEU A 35 -6.84 -14.78 -1.79
N ASP A 36 -6.31 -13.72 -2.41
CA ASP A 36 -6.79 -13.14 -3.68
C ASP A 36 -6.36 -14.07 -4.83
N THR A 37 -6.97 -15.25 -4.92
CA THR A 37 -6.80 -16.17 -6.05
C THR A 37 -7.73 -15.75 -7.18
N GLY A 38 -7.12 -15.25 -8.25
CA GLY A 38 -7.81 -15.09 -9.54
C GLY A 38 -8.06 -16.44 -10.21
N ASP A 39 -9.32 -16.65 -10.58
CA ASP A 39 -9.89 -17.55 -11.60
C ASP A 39 -9.40 -19.02 -11.67
N GLY A 40 -10.35 -19.94 -11.40
CA GLY A 40 -10.53 -21.13 -12.24
C GLY A 40 -10.55 -22.50 -11.54
N ALA A 41 -11.68 -22.86 -10.92
CA ALA A 41 -12.07 -24.26 -10.77
C ALA A 41 -13.60 -24.34 -10.69
N GLU A 42 -14.24 -24.68 -11.80
CA GLU A 42 -15.64 -25.07 -11.85
C GLU A 42 -15.80 -26.44 -11.18
N ILE A 43 -16.69 -26.52 -10.19
CA ILE A 43 -17.30 -27.76 -9.75
C ILE A 43 -18.77 -27.64 -10.13
N LEU A 44 -19.15 -28.38 -11.17
CA LEU A 44 -20.54 -28.66 -11.50
C LEU A 44 -21.12 -29.53 -10.38
N SER A 45 -22.10 -29.00 -9.64
CA SER A 45 -23.06 -29.82 -8.91
C SER A 45 -24.45 -29.36 -9.30
N SER A 46 -25.12 -30.29 -9.98
CA SER A 46 -26.54 -30.26 -10.31
C SER A 46 -27.41 -30.27 -9.04
N GLU A 47 -28.65 -29.84 -9.22
CA GLU A 47 -29.85 -30.26 -8.47
C GLU A 47 -30.26 -29.45 -7.21
N ASN A 48 -31.11 -28.43 -7.40
CA ASN A 48 -32.55 -28.51 -7.08
C ASN A 48 -33.25 -27.17 -7.37
N GLY A 49 -34.49 -27.28 -7.85
CA GLY A 49 -35.24 -26.20 -8.49
C GLY A 49 -35.74 -25.08 -7.59
N ASP A 50 -36.08 -23.97 -8.23
CA ASP A 50 -37.25 -23.16 -7.91
C ASP A 50 -37.71 -22.44 -9.18
N THR A 51 -38.95 -22.68 -9.57
CA THR A 51 -39.69 -21.92 -10.57
C THR A 51 -40.56 -20.98 -9.77
N SER A 52 -40.27 -19.68 -9.80
CA SER A 52 -41.19 -18.65 -9.33
C SER A 52 -41.14 -17.46 -10.29
N GLU A 53 -42.34 -17.13 -10.78
CA GLU A 53 -42.68 -16.05 -11.71
C GLU A 53 -42.35 -14.69 -11.11
N ASP A 54 -41.53 -13.89 -11.80
CA ASP A 54 -41.45 -12.44 -11.63
C ASP A 54 -41.37 -11.83 -13.04
N GLY A 55 -42.52 -11.82 -13.72
CA GLY A 55 -42.68 -11.28 -15.07
C GLY A 55 -43.74 -10.17 -15.16
N GLU A 56 -44.35 -9.74 -14.05
CA GLU A 56 -45.51 -8.84 -14.09
C GLU A 56 -45.23 -7.39 -13.65
N GLU A 57 -43.99 -7.03 -13.28
CA GLU A 57 -43.72 -5.66 -12.83
C GLU A 57 -43.34 -4.67 -13.95
N GLU A 58 -42.79 -5.10 -15.08
CA GLU A 58 -42.35 -4.16 -16.15
C GLU A 58 -43.52 -3.53 -16.93
N ASP A 59 -44.59 -4.30 -17.19
CA ASP A 59 -45.75 -3.81 -17.94
C ASP A 59 -46.53 -2.71 -17.21
N VAL A 60 -46.48 -2.72 -15.87
CA VAL A 60 -47.15 -1.71 -15.03
C VAL A 60 -46.45 -0.35 -15.15
N TYR A 61 -45.12 -0.33 -15.26
CA TYR A 61 -44.36 0.91 -15.40
C TYR A 61 -44.57 1.56 -16.77
N GLU A 62 -44.62 0.78 -17.86
CA GLU A 62 -44.87 1.34 -19.19
C GLU A 62 -46.29 1.92 -19.32
N GLN A 63 -47.28 1.27 -18.69
CA GLN A 63 -48.65 1.80 -18.60
C GLN A 63 -48.76 3.05 -17.72
N GLN A 64 -47.87 3.23 -16.74
CA GLN A 64 -47.79 4.46 -15.94
C GLN A 64 -47.08 5.59 -16.71
N MET A 65 -46.07 5.28 -17.52
CA MET A 65 -45.32 6.26 -18.32
C MET A 65 -46.11 6.78 -19.53
N SER A 66 -47.11 6.03 -20.02
CA SER A 66 -48.03 6.50 -21.06
C SER A 66 -49.14 7.43 -20.54
N LYS A 67 -49.35 7.49 -19.21
CA LYS A 67 -50.34 8.38 -18.56
C LYS A 67 -49.78 9.76 -18.20
N VAL A 68 -48.46 9.93 -18.16
CA VAL A 68 -47.84 11.24 -17.92
C VAL A 68 -47.84 12.06 -19.20
N SER A 69 -48.50 13.22 -19.15
CA SER A 69 -48.57 14.12 -20.29
C SER A 69 -47.22 14.81 -20.50
N PHE A 70 -46.89 15.12 -21.76
CA PHE A 70 -45.63 15.81 -22.11
C PHE A 70 -45.44 17.14 -21.34
N GLY A 71 -46.53 17.80 -20.95
CA GLY A 71 -46.50 19.01 -20.12
C GLY A 71 -46.05 18.74 -18.67
N GLU A 72 -46.41 17.59 -18.09
CA GLU A 72 -45.95 17.18 -16.76
C GLU A 72 -44.46 16.81 -16.77
N LEU A 73 -43.99 16.17 -17.85
CA LEU A 73 -42.57 15.89 -18.04
C LEU A 73 -41.75 17.18 -18.18
N ALA A 74 -42.25 18.16 -18.95
CA ALA A 74 -41.61 19.46 -19.06
C ALA A 74 -41.57 20.22 -17.71
N LYS A 75 -42.66 20.14 -16.93
CA LYS A 75 -42.74 20.75 -15.59
C LYS A 75 -41.80 20.08 -14.58
N ALA A 76 -41.68 18.75 -14.63
CA ALA A 76 -40.73 18.00 -13.81
C ALA A 76 -39.27 18.32 -14.18
N GLN A 77 -38.98 18.46 -15.48
CA GLN A 77 -37.65 18.84 -15.96
C GLN A 77 -37.26 20.27 -15.55
N ALA A 78 -38.21 21.22 -15.57
CA ALA A 78 -38.01 22.57 -15.08
C ALA A 78 -37.78 22.62 -13.55
N ALA A 79 -38.53 21.83 -12.79
CA ALA A 79 -38.35 21.71 -11.34
C ALA A 79 -36.99 21.10 -10.96
N LEU A 80 -36.47 20.15 -11.76
CA LEU A 80 -35.14 19.59 -11.58
C LEU A 80 -34.01 20.57 -11.91
N SER A 81 -34.22 21.51 -12.84
CA SER A 81 -33.24 22.56 -13.13
C SER A 81 -33.15 23.64 -12.05
N ASP A 82 -34.27 24.00 -11.41
CA ASP A 82 -34.28 24.99 -10.32
C ASP A 82 -33.76 24.43 -8.98
N GLY A 83 -33.94 23.12 -8.73
CA GLY A 83 -33.51 22.44 -7.51
C GLY A 83 -32.00 22.10 -7.42
N GLN A 84 -31.22 22.26 -8.50
CA GLN A 84 -29.80 21.88 -8.54
C GLN A 84 -28.80 22.99 -8.15
N SER A 85 -29.26 24.16 -7.70
CA SER A 85 -28.37 25.30 -7.39
C SER A 85 -27.70 25.28 -6.01
N THR A 86 -27.83 24.21 -5.21
CA THR A 86 -27.18 24.13 -3.88
C THR A 86 -26.49 22.80 -3.54
N SER A 87 -25.84 22.10 -4.49
CA SER A 87 -24.72 21.21 -4.09
C SER A 87 -23.71 20.91 -5.19
N ARG A 88 -22.55 21.57 -5.07
CA ARG A 88 -21.19 21.13 -5.46
C ARG A 88 -21.09 20.03 -6.55
N LYS A 89 -20.87 20.44 -7.81
CA LYS A 89 -19.68 20.00 -8.58
C LYS A 89 -19.45 20.86 -9.81
N ARG A 90 -18.20 21.32 -9.92
CA ARG A 90 -17.67 22.24 -10.94
C ARG A 90 -17.72 21.59 -12.32
N LYS A 91 -18.47 22.17 -13.26
CA LYS A 91 -18.23 22.03 -14.69
C LYS A 91 -17.29 23.15 -15.11
N ARG A 92 -16.12 22.76 -15.61
CA ARG A 92 -15.14 23.62 -16.27
C ARG A 92 -15.83 24.18 -17.51
N GLY A 93 -16.14 25.47 -17.49
CA GLY A 93 -16.67 26.24 -18.61
C GLY A 93 -15.96 27.59 -18.60
N ASP A 94 -15.17 27.79 -19.64
CA ASP A 94 -14.40 28.99 -19.93
C ASP A 94 -15.39 30.11 -20.30
N GLY A 95 -15.38 31.24 -19.58
CA GLY A 95 -16.31 32.35 -19.87
C GLY A 95 -16.72 33.31 -18.74
N ALA A 96 -16.10 33.28 -17.56
CA ALA A 96 -16.47 34.19 -16.45
C ALA A 96 -15.27 34.89 -15.77
N SER A 97 -14.21 35.18 -16.51
CA SER A 97 -12.99 35.79 -15.96
C SER A 97 -13.13 37.29 -15.67
N ALA A 98 -13.77 38.07 -16.55
CA ALA A 98 -13.82 39.53 -16.41
C ALA A 98 -14.47 40.02 -15.09
N PRO A 99 -15.69 39.60 -14.70
CA PRO A 99 -16.31 40.12 -13.48
C PRO A 99 -15.71 39.56 -12.18
N GLN A 100 -14.98 38.44 -12.24
CA GLN A 100 -14.22 37.91 -11.10
C GLN A 100 -12.88 38.61 -10.96
N GLU A 101 -12.25 38.98 -12.07
CA GLU A 101 -10.98 39.69 -12.08
C GLU A 101 -11.13 41.11 -11.54
N ASP A 102 -12.20 41.83 -11.90
CA ASP A 102 -12.51 43.15 -11.32
C ASP A 102 -12.74 43.07 -9.80
N LYS A 103 -13.44 42.03 -9.34
CA LYS A 103 -13.65 41.78 -7.89
C LYS A 103 -12.34 41.47 -7.18
N LEU A 104 -11.43 40.72 -7.82
CA LEU A 104 -10.10 40.41 -7.29
C LEU A 104 -9.18 41.63 -7.28
N GLN A 105 -9.29 42.50 -8.28
CA GLN A 105 -8.56 43.78 -8.33
C GLN A 105 -9.03 44.71 -7.21
N ALA A 106 -10.35 44.85 -7.00
CA ALA A 106 -10.91 45.61 -5.89
C ALA A 106 -10.47 45.07 -4.52
N LEU A 107 -10.41 43.74 -4.36
CA LEU A 107 -9.92 43.10 -3.14
C LEU A 107 -8.42 43.36 -2.90
N ARG A 108 -7.60 43.33 -3.96
CA ARG A 108 -6.17 43.65 -3.88
C ARG A 108 -5.95 45.12 -3.51
N ALA A 109 -6.71 46.04 -4.10
CA ALA A 109 -6.65 47.47 -3.75
C ALA A 109 -7.00 47.70 -2.28
N ARG A 110 -8.09 47.07 -1.79
CA ARG A 110 -8.50 47.16 -0.39
C ARG A 110 -7.46 46.58 0.58
N LEU A 111 -6.78 45.49 0.21
CA LEU A 111 -5.70 44.93 1.03
C LEU A 111 -4.45 45.81 1.05
N GLN A 112 -4.15 46.52 -0.04
CA GLN A 112 -3.06 47.50 -0.07
C GLN A 112 -3.38 48.70 0.82
N GLU A 113 -4.62 49.19 0.80
CA GLU A 113 -5.06 50.27 1.67
C GLU A 113 -5.00 49.88 3.15
N LEU A 114 -5.51 48.69 3.51
CA LEU A 114 -5.39 48.16 4.88
C LEU A 114 -3.93 47.96 5.29
N LYS A 115 -3.05 47.56 4.36
CA LYS A 115 -1.62 47.42 4.65
C LYS A 115 -0.96 48.78 4.87
N ALA A 116 -1.33 49.81 4.11
CA ALA A 116 -0.85 51.17 4.30
C ALA A 116 -1.37 51.77 5.61
N GLN A 117 -2.64 51.55 5.95
CA GLN A 117 -3.22 51.95 7.24
C GLN A 117 -2.54 51.24 8.41
N ASN A 118 -2.31 49.93 8.33
CA ASN A 118 -1.58 49.19 9.37
C ASN A 118 -0.11 49.62 9.51
N LEU A 119 0.53 50.04 8.40
CA LEU A 119 1.89 50.59 8.41
C LEU A 119 1.91 52.00 9.03
N ALA A 120 0.92 52.83 8.72
CA ALA A 120 0.74 54.17 9.31
C ALA A 120 0.37 54.09 10.81
N GLN A 121 -0.38 53.06 11.21
CA GLN A 121 -0.73 52.78 12.61
C GLN A 121 0.36 51.99 13.38
N GLY A 122 1.52 51.71 12.76
CA GLY A 122 2.70 51.18 13.45
C GLY A 122 2.60 49.74 13.98
N VAL A 123 1.60 48.95 13.57
CA VAL A 123 1.42 47.57 14.05
C VAL A 123 2.37 46.63 13.30
N LYS A 124 3.46 46.20 13.97
CA LYS A 124 4.47 45.29 13.39
C LYS A 124 3.92 43.86 13.28
N PRO A 125 4.02 43.17 12.13
CA PRO A 125 3.65 41.77 12.02
C PRO A 125 4.65 40.87 12.76
N ASN A 126 4.13 40.00 13.61
CA ASN A 126 4.91 39.06 14.43
C ASN A 126 5.69 38.08 13.52
N LYS A 127 7.01 38.23 13.44
CA LYS A 127 7.88 37.32 12.70
C LYS A 127 8.03 36.00 13.47
N LYS A 128 7.47 34.91 12.94
CA LYS A 128 7.97 33.55 13.21
C LYS A 128 8.66 32.96 11.98
N ALA A 129 9.84 32.41 12.27
CA ALA A 129 10.65 31.42 11.56
C ALA A 129 11.32 31.81 10.22
N LYS A 130 12.65 32.00 10.29
CA LYS A 130 13.60 31.74 9.20
C LYS A 130 13.88 30.22 9.10
N PRO A 131 14.08 29.63 7.91
CA PRO A 131 14.65 28.30 7.78
C PRO A 131 16.19 28.41 7.80
N SER A 132 16.85 27.69 8.70
CA SER A 132 18.31 27.55 8.71
C SER A 132 18.75 26.46 7.74
N GLU A 133 19.79 26.78 6.97
CA GLU A 133 20.52 25.88 6.09
C GLU A 133 21.18 24.75 6.89
N LYS A 134 21.08 23.51 6.39
CA LYS A 134 21.82 22.34 6.90
C LYS A 134 23.00 22.05 5.96
N PRO A 135 24.23 21.85 6.46
CA PRO A 135 25.24 21.13 5.71
C PRO A 135 25.01 19.61 5.84
N LYS A 136 25.13 18.92 4.71
CA LYS A 136 25.12 17.46 4.59
C LYS A 136 26.34 16.88 5.31
N SER A 137 26.13 15.99 6.26
CA SER A 137 27.09 14.93 6.56
C SER A 137 26.38 13.58 6.53
N THR A 138 26.94 12.71 5.68
CA THR A 138 26.57 11.32 5.49
C THR A 138 27.15 10.49 6.63
N ARG A 139 26.31 9.67 7.28
CA ARG A 139 26.60 8.30 7.75
C ARG A 139 25.35 7.73 8.42
N LYS A 140 24.70 6.78 7.73
CA LYS A 140 23.74 5.85 8.34
C LYS A 140 24.51 4.90 9.25
N ALA A 141 24.17 4.88 10.53
CA ALA A 141 24.28 3.69 11.36
C ALA A 141 22.84 3.23 11.59
N GLU A 142 22.54 2.02 11.15
CA GLU A 142 21.28 1.35 11.48
C GLU A 142 21.46 0.77 12.88
N GLU A 143 20.61 1.19 13.80
CA GLU A 143 20.50 0.62 15.14
C GLU A 143 19.20 -0.17 15.14
N ASP A 144 19.35 -1.50 15.04
CA ASP A 144 18.31 -2.49 15.29
C ASP A 144 17.93 -2.40 16.77
N GLY A 145 16.79 -1.76 17.03
CA GLY A 145 16.12 -1.73 18.32
C GLY A 145 14.95 -2.69 18.31
N ASP A 146 15.23 -3.94 18.66
CA ASP A 146 14.24 -4.94 19.08
C ASP A 146 13.83 -4.57 20.51
N ASP A 147 12.69 -3.87 20.65
CA ASP A 147 12.00 -3.66 21.92
C ASP A 147 10.52 -4.04 21.69
N ASP A 148 10.27 -5.34 21.69
CA ASP A 148 8.95 -5.96 21.86
C ASP A 148 8.41 -5.59 23.24
N LEU A 149 7.82 -4.40 23.34
CA LEU A 149 6.93 -4.00 24.42
C LEU A 149 5.76 -3.25 23.79
N GLU A 150 4.57 -3.84 23.87
CA GLU A 150 3.32 -3.24 23.42
C GLU A 150 3.16 -1.84 24.04
N GLY A 151 3.47 -0.84 23.21
CA GLY A 151 3.56 0.56 23.57
C GLY A 151 2.46 1.34 22.90
N GLU A 152 1.45 1.68 23.69
CA GLU A 152 0.41 2.65 23.41
C GLU A 152 0.99 3.90 22.71
N SER A 153 0.35 4.28 21.61
CA SER A 153 0.74 5.31 20.64
C SER A 153 1.42 6.53 21.27
N SER A 154 2.74 6.60 21.17
CA SER A 154 3.47 7.84 21.39
C SER A 154 3.41 8.68 20.12
N ASP A 155 2.44 9.58 20.06
CA ASP A 155 2.39 10.64 19.05
C ASP A 155 3.74 11.39 19.05
N PRO A 156 4.42 11.49 17.90
CA PRO A 156 5.70 12.21 17.79
C PRO A 156 5.54 13.73 17.98
N ASP A 157 4.30 14.22 18.05
CA ASP A 157 3.95 15.63 18.28
C ASP A 157 3.74 15.97 19.76
N ARG A 158 3.84 15.00 20.69
CA ARG A 158 3.71 15.31 22.12
C ARG A 158 5.02 15.95 22.60
N PRO A 159 5.00 17.19 23.14
CA PRO A 159 6.20 17.82 23.65
C PRO A 159 6.77 16.95 24.77
N THR A 160 7.98 16.44 24.56
CA THR A 160 8.80 15.88 25.64
C THR A 160 8.77 16.90 26.78
N HIS A 161 8.40 16.50 27.99
CA HIS A 161 8.30 17.44 29.12
C HIS A 161 9.71 17.93 29.48
N ALA A 162 10.16 18.94 28.76
CA ALA A 162 11.45 19.57 28.96
C ALA A 162 11.42 20.27 30.31
N ARG A 163 12.54 20.20 31.03
CA ARG A 163 12.70 20.85 32.33
C ARG A 163 12.46 22.35 32.16
N THR A 164 11.70 22.95 33.07
CA THR A 164 11.37 24.39 33.03
C THR A 164 12.60 25.27 33.25
N SER A 165 13.66 24.76 33.90
CA SER A 165 14.97 25.41 34.01
C SER A 165 16.09 24.37 34.13
N LYS A 166 17.35 24.80 34.02
CA LYS A 166 18.53 23.93 34.13
C LYS A 166 18.64 23.24 35.50
N HIS A 167 18.08 23.86 36.54
CA HIS A 167 18.13 23.38 37.92
C HIS A 167 16.82 22.70 38.38
N ALA A 168 15.72 22.80 37.64
CA ALA A 168 14.45 22.15 37.98
C ALA A 168 14.51 20.62 37.75
N PRO A 169 13.93 19.75 38.59
CA PRO A 169 13.93 18.30 38.36
C PRO A 169 13.19 17.91 37.06
N ALA A 170 13.53 16.76 36.48
CA ALA A 170 12.85 16.22 35.31
C ALA A 170 11.72 15.28 35.72
N VAL A 171 10.52 15.46 35.15
CA VAL A 171 9.39 14.54 35.35
C VAL A 171 9.65 13.26 34.53
N GLN A 172 9.49 12.10 35.15
CA GLN A 172 9.58 10.78 34.51
C GLN A 172 8.33 9.97 34.87
N SER A 173 7.89 9.09 33.96
CA SER A 173 6.72 8.23 34.20
C SER A 173 7.02 7.19 35.28
N SER A 174 6.13 7.04 36.26
CA SER A 174 6.21 6.01 37.29
C SER A 174 6.11 4.58 36.73
N LYS A 175 5.57 4.42 35.51
CA LYS A 175 5.49 3.13 34.82
C LYS A 175 6.87 2.58 34.42
N ARG A 176 7.91 3.42 34.36
CA ARG A 176 9.26 3.01 33.97
C ARG A 176 10.12 2.78 35.21
N ALA A 177 10.36 1.51 35.54
CA ALA A 177 11.20 1.13 36.67
C ALA A 177 12.66 1.61 36.48
N VAL A 178 13.28 2.09 37.57
CA VAL A 178 14.68 2.52 37.56
C VAL A 178 15.60 1.31 37.57
N SER A 179 16.56 1.23 36.64
CA SER A 179 17.52 0.13 36.61
C SER A 179 18.49 0.20 37.80
N ARG A 180 18.63 -0.89 38.57
CA ARG A 180 19.58 -0.98 39.69
C ARG A 180 21.06 -1.05 39.28
N LYS A 181 21.33 -1.39 38.01
CA LYS A 181 22.69 -1.54 37.47
C LYS A 181 23.17 -0.22 36.86
N ARG A 182 24.37 0.24 37.25
CA ARG A 182 25.04 1.38 36.60
C ARG A 182 25.64 0.92 35.26
N LYS A 183 25.15 1.45 34.13
CA LYS A 183 25.80 1.27 32.82
C LYS A 183 27.02 2.18 32.74
N ALA A 184 28.18 1.72 33.24
CA ALA A 184 29.41 2.51 33.23
C ALA A 184 30.08 2.55 31.84
N LEU A 185 29.91 1.50 31.03
CA LEU A 185 30.44 1.39 29.67
C LEU A 185 29.33 0.87 28.75
N GLU A 186 29.19 1.51 27.59
CA GLU A 186 28.33 1.03 26.53
C GLU A 186 29.04 -0.13 25.80
N VAL A 187 28.72 -1.36 26.20
CA VAL A 187 29.25 -2.57 25.55
C VAL A 187 28.44 -2.82 24.28
N LYS A 188 29.04 -2.55 23.12
CA LYS A 188 28.48 -2.96 21.83
C LYS A 188 28.39 -4.49 21.82
N LYS A 189 27.17 -5.03 21.71
CA LYS A 189 26.95 -6.47 21.59
C LYS A 189 27.68 -6.96 20.33
N PRO A 190 28.52 -8.02 20.40
CA PRO A 190 29.15 -8.58 19.20
C PRO A 190 28.04 -9.17 18.31
N VAL A 191 27.88 -8.63 17.12
CA VAL A 191 26.96 -9.18 16.11
C VAL A 191 27.72 -10.24 15.32
N LEU A 192 27.21 -11.48 15.33
CA LEU A 192 27.73 -12.55 14.49
C LEU A 192 27.59 -12.15 13.01
N ARG A 193 28.70 -12.07 12.29
CA ARG A 193 28.72 -11.69 10.87
C ARG A 193 28.86 -12.95 10.00
N ASP A 194 27.79 -13.31 9.29
CA ASP A 194 27.85 -14.34 8.26
C ASP A 194 28.27 -13.69 6.94
N PRO A 195 29.42 -14.03 6.34
CA PRO A 195 29.90 -13.40 5.11
C PRO A 195 28.95 -13.57 3.90
N ARG A 196 28.02 -14.54 3.94
CA ARG A 196 27.00 -14.71 2.89
C ARG A 196 25.89 -13.66 2.98
N PHE A 197 25.63 -13.17 4.18
CA PHE A 197 24.51 -12.27 4.47
C PHE A 197 24.97 -10.87 4.90
N ASP A 198 26.20 -10.72 5.36
CA ASP A 198 26.80 -9.48 5.78
C ASP A 198 27.37 -8.71 4.58
N ASN A 199 27.25 -7.38 4.64
CA ASN A 199 27.71 -6.47 3.60
C ASN A 199 29.24 -6.26 3.63
N VAL A 200 29.99 -7.08 4.39
CA VAL A 200 31.46 -7.04 4.48
C VAL A 200 32.13 -7.32 3.14
N SER A 201 31.51 -8.13 2.29
CA SER A 201 31.95 -8.40 0.90
C SER A 201 31.55 -7.28 -0.09
N GLY A 202 30.85 -6.25 0.38
CA GLY A 202 30.36 -5.13 -0.42
C GLY A 202 28.84 -4.96 -0.35
N PRO A 203 28.30 -3.88 -0.94
CA PRO A 203 26.87 -3.65 -1.00
C PRO A 203 26.14 -4.79 -1.72
N ARG A 204 24.93 -5.14 -1.24
CA ARG A 204 24.04 -6.07 -1.94
C ARG A 204 23.90 -5.65 -3.41
N PRO A 205 24.08 -6.56 -4.37
CA PRO A 205 23.95 -6.23 -5.79
C PRO A 205 22.52 -5.79 -6.12
N ASP A 206 22.39 -4.77 -6.96
CA ASP A 206 21.10 -4.29 -7.45
C ASP A 206 20.31 -5.40 -8.15
N GLU A 207 18.98 -5.38 -8.00
CA GLU A 207 18.08 -6.37 -8.64
C GLU A 207 18.33 -6.49 -10.15
N ASN A 208 18.62 -5.37 -10.83
CA ASN A 208 18.91 -5.34 -12.26
C ASN A 208 20.22 -6.06 -12.61
N VAL A 209 21.24 -5.94 -11.75
CA VAL A 209 22.53 -6.61 -11.95
C VAL A 209 22.37 -8.10 -11.73
N ILE A 210 21.63 -8.51 -10.69
CA ILE A 210 21.29 -9.91 -10.44
C ILE A 210 20.53 -10.48 -11.63
N LYS A 211 19.50 -9.79 -12.12
CA LYS A 211 18.72 -10.24 -13.28
C LYS A 211 19.59 -10.46 -14.51
N LYS A 212 20.53 -9.55 -14.80
CA LYS A 212 21.46 -9.70 -15.94
C LYS A 212 22.44 -10.85 -15.76
N ARG A 213 23.04 -11.00 -14.56
CA ARG A 213 24.01 -12.07 -14.27
C ARG A 213 23.37 -13.45 -14.28
N TYR A 214 22.11 -13.54 -13.86
CA TYR A 214 21.39 -14.79 -13.66
C TYR A 214 20.14 -14.89 -14.55
N GLY A 215 20.20 -14.34 -15.77
CA GLY A 215 19.08 -14.37 -16.71
C GLY A 215 18.66 -15.78 -17.11
N PHE A 216 19.62 -16.72 -17.17
CA PHE A 216 19.37 -18.13 -17.49
C PHE A 216 18.35 -18.80 -16.56
N ILE A 217 18.20 -18.30 -15.31
CA ILE A 217 17.27 -18.89 -14.35
C ILE A 217 15.82 -18.78 -14.87
N ASP A 218 15.51 -17.75 -15.65
CA ASP A 218 14.19 -17.61 -16.25
C ASP A 218 13.91 -18.72 -17.28
N ASP A 219 14.92 -19.12 -18.06
CA ASP A 219 14.81 -20.24 -18.99
C ASP A 219 14.54 -21.57 -18.26
N TYR A 220 15.27 -21.84 -17.17
CA TYR A 220 15.05 -23.02 -16.33
C TYR A 220 13.66 -23.05 -15.68
N ARG A 221 13.11 -21.89 -15.32
CA ARG A 221 11.75 -21.82 -14.75
C ARG A 221 10.70 -22.14 -15.80
N VAL A 222 10.89 -21.68 -17.03
CA VAL A 222 9.99 -21.99 -18.15
C VAL A 222 10.03 -23.49 -18.46
N SER A 223 11.22 -24.11 -18.47
CA SER A 223 11.34 -25.57 -18.64
C SER A 223 10.70 -26.33 -17.48
N GLU A 224 10.91 -25.91 -16.23
CA GLU A 224 10.29 -26.56 -15.06
C GLU A 224 8.75 -26.49 -15.11
N ILE A 225 8.18 -25.37 -15.58
CA ILE A 225 6.73 -25.26 -15.78
C ILE A 225 6.26 -26.23 -16.88
N ALA A 226 7.00 -26.38 -17.97
CA ALA A 226 6.68 -27.33 -19.03
C ALA A 226 6.73 -28.78 -18.51
N ASP A 227 7.74 -29.13 -17.73
CA ASP A 227 7.91 -30.43 -17.12
C ASP A 227 6.80 -30.74 -16.12
N LEU A 228 6.42 -29.77 -15.28
CA LEU A 228 5.28 -29.91 -14.36
C LEU A 228 3.97 -30.12 -15.11
N ARG A 229 3.74 -29.42 -16.23
CA ARG A 229 2.56 -29.66 -17.08
C ARG A 229 2.56 -31.07 -17.67
N ALA A 230 3.72 -31.56 -18.10
CA ALA A 230 3.86 -32.92 -18.60
C ALA A 230 3.64 -33.96 -17.50
N ALA A 231 4.18 -33.72 -16.30
CA ALA A 231 4.03 -34.60 -15.14
C ALA A 231 2.56 -34.72 -14.69
N VAL A 232 1.83 -33.60 -14.62
CA VAL A 232 0.39 -33.59 -14.29
C VAL A 232 -0.44 -34.41 -15.30
N LYS A 233 -0.05 -34.40 -16.58
CA LYS A 233 -0.71 -35.19 -17.63
C LYS A 233 -0.40 -36.68 -17.52
N LYS A 234 0.84 -37.04 -17.12
CA LYS A 234 1.30 -38.42 -16.99
C LYS A 234 0.86 -39.10 -15.68
N SER A 235 0.73 -38.34 -14.59
CA SER A 235 0.37 -38.88 -13.27
C SER A 235 -1.05 -39.44 -13.25
N LYS A 236 -1.18 -40.70 -12.83
CA LYS A 236 -2.48 -41.37 -12.62
C LYS A 236 -2.99 -41.21 -11.19
N ASN A 237 -2.09 -41.14 -10.21
CA ASN A 237 -2.41 -40.97 -8.80
C ASN A 237 -3.01 -39.58 -8.53
N GLU A 238 -4.19 -39.52 -7.93
CA GLU A 238 -4.95 -38.29 -7.73
C GLU A 238 -4.25 -37.33 -6.77
N ILE A 239 -3.77 -37.84 -5.62
CA ILE A 239 -3.07 -37.05 -4.60
C ILE A 239 -1.80 -36.41 -5.17
N GLU A 240 -1.02 -37.17 -5.94
CA GLU A 240 0.21 -36.66 -6.57
C GLU A 240 -0.11 -35.66 -7.67
N LYS A 241 -1.16 -35.91 -8.47
CA LYS A 241 -1.63 -35.00 -9.50
C LYS A 241 -2.07 -33.66 -8.90
N GLU A 242 -2.74 -33.66 -7.75
CA GLU A 242 -3.09 -32.45 -7.02
C GLU A 242 -1.87 -31.70 -6.50
N ARG A 243 -0.90 -32.41 -5.91
CA ARG A 243 0.37 -31.80 -5.46
C ARG A 243 1.09 -31.13 -6.62
N LEU A 244 1.18 -31.79 -7.77
CA LEU A 244 1.79 -31.25 -8.99
C LEU A 244 1.02 -30.05 -9.54
N LYS A 245 -0.31 -30.09 -9.56
CA LYS A 245 -1.16 -28.94 -9.95
C LYS A 245 -0.94 -27.73 -9.03
N LYS A 246 -0.86 -27.94 -7.70
CA LYS A 246 -0.57 -26.87 -6.73
C LYS A 246 0.80 -26.26 -6.99
N LYS A 247 1.83 -27.07 -7.24
CA LYS A 247 3.18 -26.59 -7.58
C LYS A 247 3.18 -25.81 -8.90
N LEU A 248 2.49 -26.32 -9.93
CA LEU A 248 2.32 -25.64 -11.22
C LEU A 248 1.69 -24.26 -11.03
N LEU A 249 0.57 -24.17 -10.31
CA LEU A 249 -0.13 -22.92 -10.06
C LEU A 249 0.74 -21.92 -9.29
N SER A 250 1.52 -22.39 -8.31
CA SER A 250 2.48 -21.55 -7.60
C SER A 250 3.55 -20.99 -8.55
N MET A 251 4.16 -21.84 -9.39
CA MET A 251 5.19 -21.41 -10.34
C MET A 251 4.65 -20.42 -11.39
N GLU A 252 3.47 -20.67 -11.95
CA GLU A 252 2.82 -19.77 -12.90
C GLU A 252 2.44 -18.43 -12.26
N SER A 253 1.96 -18.44 -11.02
CA SER A 253 1.63 -17.19 -10.30
C SER A 253 2.88 -16.37 -10.00
N GLN A 254 3.99 -17.01 -9.60
CA GLN A 254 5.28 -16.36 -9.40
C GLN A 254 5.82 -15.76 -10.71
N GLN A 255 5.71 -16.48 -11.83
CA GLN A 255 6.11 -15.97 -13.15
C GLN A 255 5.30 -14.72 -13.52
N LYS A 256 3.96 -14.79 -13.45
CA LYS A 256 3.08 -13.63 -13.72
C LYS A 256 3.39 -12.44 -12.81
N ALA A 257 3.69 -12.69 -11.53
CA ALA A 257 4.06 -11.63 -10.59
C ALA A 257 5.36 -10.94 -11.01
N ARG A 258 6.38 -11.70 -11.45
CA ARG A 258 7.64 -11.15 -11.96
C ARG A 258 7.42 -10.33 -13.23
N GLU A 259 6.72 -10.88 -14.23
CA GLU A 259 6.38 -10.16 -15.46
C GLU A 259 5.65 -8.84 -15.16
N SER A 260 4.74 -8.83 -14.18
CA SER A 260 4.05 -7.61 -13.77
C SER A 260 4.99 -6.57 -13.11
N LYS A 261 6.00 -7.02 -12.35
CA LYS A 261 7.02 -6.16 -11.75
C LYS A 261 7.93 -5.58 -12.83
N GLU A 262 8.26 -6.37 -13.84
CA GLU A 262 9.11 -5.97 -14.97
C GLU A 262 8.43 -4.90 -15.82
N LYS A 263 7.16 -5.10 -16.21
CA LYS A 263 6.37 -4.08 -16.92
C LYS A 263 6.31 -2.76 -16.14
N GLN A 264 6.16 -2.82 -14.81
CA GLN A 264 6.21 -1.62 -13.97
C GLN A 264 7.58 -0.94 -13.96
N GLN A 265 8.67 -1.69 -14.09
CA GLN A 265 10.03 -1.15 -14.19
C GLN A 265 10.29 -0.57 -15.58
N GLU A 266 9.79 -1.21 -16.63
CA GLU A 266 9.87 -0.76 -18.03
C GLU A 266 9.17 0.59 -18.20
N ILE A 267 7.94 0.76 -17.71
CA ILE A 267 7.23 2.05 -17.76
C ILE A 267 8.02 3.16 -17.06
N LYS A 268 8.67 2.85 -15.92
CA LYS A 268 9.54 3.81 -15.23
C LYS A 268 10.80 4.11 -16.05
N HIS A 269 11.35 3.14 -16.75
CA HIS A 269 12.51 3.29 -17.59
C HIS A 269 12.19 4.11 -18.85
N GLU A 270 11.06 3.84 -19.50
CA GLU A 270 10.54 4.59 -20.64
C GLU A 270 10.32 6.06 -20.29
N HIS A 271 9.65 6.34 -19.17
CA HIS A 271 9.50 7.72 -18.70
C HIS A 271 10.86 8.39 -18.47
N LYS A 272 11.81 7.69 -17.83
CA LYS A 272 13.16 8.24 -17.63
C LYS A 272 13.89 8.46 -18.96
N LYS A 273 13.64 7.65 -19.98
CA LYS A 273 14.23 7.79 -21.32
C LYS A 273 13.66 9.04 -22.02
N GLN A 274 12.34 9.21 -22.00
CA GLN A 274 11.66 10.39 -22.55
C GLN A 274 12.15 11.67 -21.87
N GLU A 275 12.24 11.68 -20.54
CA GLU A 275 12.77 12.84 -19.80
C GLU A 275 14.23 13.13 -20.15
N LYS A 276 15.07 12.10 -20.34
CA LYS A 276 16.45 12.30 -20.79
C LYS A 276 16.52 12.96 -22.17
N GLU A 277 15.60 12.62 -23.08
CA GLU A 277 15.52 13.25 -24.40
C GLU A 277 15.10 14.72 -24.27
N LEU A 278 14.07 15.02 -23.47
CA LEU A 278 13.65 16.40 -23.19
C LEU A 278 14.74 17.25 -22.52
N ILE A 279 15.55 16.64 -21.65
CA ILE A 279 16.69 17.30 -21.01
C ILE A 279 17.79 17.60 -22.04
N LYS A 280 18.03 16.70 -23.00
CA LYS A 280 18.98 16.96 -24.10
C LYS A 280 18.52 18.16 -24.95
N ASP A 281 17.22 18.32 -25.13
CA ASP A 281 16.62 19.49 -25.79
C ASP A 281 16.69 20.79 -24.94
N GLY A 282 17.23 20.72 -23.72
CA GLY A 282 17.40 21.85 -22.81
C GLY A 282 16.22 22.10 -21.86
N LYS A 283 15.21 21.23 -21.83
CA LYS A 283 14.11 21.34 -20.85
C LYS A 283 14.60 20.92 -19.45
N LYS A 284 13.91 21.42 -18.42
CA LYS A 284 14.24 21.08 -17.03
C LYS A 284 13.85 19.63 -16.73
N PRO A 285 14.67 18.87 -15.98
CA PRO A 285 14.38 17.49 -15.63
C PRO A 285 13.09 17.37 -14.83
N PHE A 286 12.13 16.57 -15.30
CA PHE A 286 10.89 16.31 -14.59
C PHE A 286 10.84 14.87 -14.06
N PHE A 287 10.51 14.72 -12.77
CA PHE A 287 10.40 13.43 -12.11
C PHE A 287 8.96 13.19 -11.68
N LEU A 288 8.35 12.16 -12.26
CA LEU A 288 6.97 11.81 -11.97
C LEU A 288 6.79 11.35 -10.53
N LYS A 289 5.70 11.78 -9.88
CA LYS A 289 5.39 11.35 -8.51
C LYS A 289 5.13 9.84 -8.47
N LYS A 290 5.41 9.19 -7.33
CA LYS A 290 5.14 7.75 -7.14
C LYS A 290 3.67 7.38 -7.43
N SER A 291 2.73 8.27 -7.13
CA SER A 291 1.30 8.08 -7.42
C SER A 291 0.99 8.08 -8.91
N GLU A 292 1.62 8.96 -9.67
CA GLU A 292 1.48 9.07 -11.13
C GLU A 292 2.16 7.90 -11.84
N GLN A 293 3.33 7.44 -11.37
CA GLN A 293 3.96 6.21 -11.88
C GLN A 293 3.04 5.00 -11.72
N LYS A 294 2.36 4.89 -10.57
CA LYS A 294 1.36 3.83 -10.34
C LYS A 294 0.15 3.97 -11.27
N LYS A 295 -0.29 5.19 -11.59
CA LYS A 295 -1.38 5.42 -12.56
C LYS A 295 -0.97 4.98 -13.96
N LEU A 296 0.24 5.30 -14.42
CA LEU A 296 0.76 4.85 -15.71
C LEU A 296 0.80 3.32 -15.79
N ALA A 297 1.35 2.66 -14.77
CA ALA A 297 1.36 1.20 -14.69
C ALA A 297 -0.06 0.59 -14.65
N LEU A 298 -1.02 1.28 -14.03
CA LEU A 298 -2.40 0.83 -14.00
C LEU A 298 -3.05 0.97 -15.38
N ILE A 299 -2.83 2.09 -16.07
CA ILE A 299 -3.33 2.33 -17.42
C ILE A 299 -2.81 1.26 -18.37
N ASP A 300 -1.50 1.00 -18.38
CA ASP A 300 -0.89 -0.05 -19.20
C ASP A 300 -1.47 -1.44 -18.87
N ARG A 301 -1.60 -1.78 -17.58
CA ARG A 301 -2.22 -3.03 -17.16
C ARG A 301 -3.63 -3.18 -17.71
N PHE A 302 -4.47 -2.15 -17.62
CA PHE A 302 -5.83 -2.23 -18.15
C PHE A 302 -5.86 -2.25 -19.67
N GLN A 303 -4.99 -1.51 -20.36
CA GLN A 303 -4.90 -1.56 -21.82
C GLN A 303 -4.53 -2.96 -22.32
N ASN A 304 -3.63 -3.65 -21.61
CA ASN A 304 -3.17 -5.01 -21.95
C ASN A 304 -4.10 -6.14 -21.47
N MET A 305 -5.17 -5.84 -20.71
CA MET A 305 -6.16 -6.84 -20.27
C MET A 305 -7.28 -7.03 -21.29
N LYS A 306 -7.81 -8.26 -21.39
CA LYS A 306 -8.97 -8.58 -22.23
C LYS A 306 -10.21 -7.80 -21.76
N ALA A 307 -11.12 -7.44 -22.67
CA ALA A 307 -12.33 -6.67 -22.35
C ALA A 307 -13.15 -7.29 -21.20
N LYS A 308 -13.49 -8.59 -21.31
CA LYS A 308 -14.23 -9.32 -20.27
C LYS A 308 -13.52 -9.31 -18.91
N ASP A 309 -12.20 -9.46 -18.91
CA ASP A 309 -11.40 -9.49 -17.68
C ASP A 309 -11.30 -8.09 -17.04
N ARG A 310 -11.27 -7.04 -17.86
CA ARG A 310 -11.36 -5.65 -17.39
C ARG A 310 -12.69 -5.37 -16.70
N ASP A 311 -13.80 -5.75 -17.33
CA ASP A 311 -15.14 -5.50 -16.79
C ASP A 311 -15.32 -6.26 -15.47
N ARG A 312 -14.93 -7.54 -15.43
CA ARG A 312 -14.90 -8.34 -14.20
C ARG A 312 -14.03 -7.71 -13.10
N ALA A 313 -12.85 -7.20 -13.45
CA ALA A 313 -11.97 -6.53 -12.47
C ALA A 313 -12.60 -5.23 -11.93
N ILE A 314 -13.27 -4.46 -12.80
CA ILE A 314 -13.98 -3.23 -12.42
C ILE A 314 -15.19 -3.56 -11.53
N GLU A 315 -15.98 -4.57 -11.88
CA GLU A 315 -17.11 -5.04 -11.08
C GLU A 315 -16.67 -5.54 -9.70
N ARG A 316 -15.63 -6.38 -9.62
CA ARG A 316 -15.03 -6.82 -8.35
C ARG A 316 -14.59 -5.61 -7.52
N ARG A 317 -13.99 -4.60 -8.16
CA ARG A 317 -13.58 -3.36 -7.48
C ARG A 317 -14.78 -2.54 -7.01
N ARG A 318 -15.85 -2.44 -7.81
CA ARG A 318 -17.11 -1.76 -7.45
C ARG A 318 -17.76 -2.44 -6.25
N LYS A 319 -17.95 -3.77 -6.29
CA LYS A 319 -18.49 -4.57 -5.17
C LYS A 319 -17.66 -4.40 -3.89
N LYS A 320 -16.33 -4.44 -3.99
CA LYS A 320 -15.43 -4.23 -2.83
C LYS A 320 -15.51 -2.82 -2.27
N THR A 321 -15.68 -1.81 -3.13
CA THR A 321 -15.81 -0.40 -2.70
C THR A 321 -17.18 -0.18 -2.06
N ALA A 322 -18.26 -0.65 -2.69
CA ALA A 322 -19.61 -0.61 -2.12
C ALA A 322 -19.71 -1.32 -0.76
N SER A 323 -19.07 -2.49 -0.62
CA SER A 323 -19.01 -3.20 0.67
C SER A 323 -18.25 -2.40 1.73
N LYS A 324 -17.13 -1.74 1.37
CA LYS A 324 -16.39 -0.86 2.29
C LYS A 324 -17.19 0.38 2.66
N ASP A 325 -17.87 0.99 1.70
CA ASP A 325 -18.71 2.16 1.93
C ASP A 325 -19.87 1.80 2.87
N ARG A 326 -20.52 0.64 2.65
CA ARG A 326 -21.52 0.10 3.58
C ARG A 326 -20.96 -0.13 4.98
N ARG A 327 -19.71 -0.61 5.11
CA ARG A 327 -19.02 -0.77 6.40
C ARG A 327 -18.68 0.57 7.08
N ASN A 328 -18.39 1.60 6.31
CA ASN A 328 -18.06 2.94 6.81
C ASN A 328 -19.30 3.75 7.21
N ILE A 329 -20.49 3.36 6.74
CA ILE A 329 -21.75 3.96 7.17
C ILE A 329 -22.09 3.46 8.60
N PRO A 330 -22.47 4.37 9.52
CA PRO A 330 -22.96 4.02 10.86
C PRO A 330 -24.10 2.99 10.81
N VAL A 331 -24.15 2.09 11.80
CA VAL A 331 -25.09 0.95 11.84
C VAL A 331 -26.54 1.40 11.67
N ASP A 332 -26.92 2.51 12.31
CA ASP A 332 -28.27 3.10 12.25
C ASP A 332 -28.73 3.47 10.83
N ARG A 333 -27.79 3.70 9.91
CA ARG A 333 -28.05 4.04 8.51
C ARG A 333 -27.81 2.88 7.54
N ARG A 334 -27.47 1.68 8.05
CA ARG A 334 -27.14 0.50 7.25
C ARG A 334 -28.37 -0.39 6.95
N ALA A 335 -29.46 -0.19 7.67
CA ALA A 335 -30.69 -1.00 7.64
C ALA A 335 -31.88 -0.29 6.97
N GLY A 336 -31.66 0.86 6.32
CA GLY A 336 -32.68 1.58 5.54
C GLY A 336 -32.60 1.27 4.06
#